data_AF-A3IY47-F1
#
_entry.id   AF-A3IY47-F1
#
_cell.length_a   1.000
_cell.length_b   1.000
_cell.length_c   1.000
_cell.angle_alpha   90.00
_cell.angle_beta   90.00
_cell.angle_gamma   90.00
#
_symmetry.space_group_name_H-M   'P 1'
#
loop_
_entity.id
_entity.type
_entity.pdbx_description
1 polymer ?
#
loop_
_entity_poly.entity_id
_entity_poly.type
_entity_poly.pdbx_seq_one_letter_code
_entity_poly.pdbx_strand_id
1 'polypeptide(L)'
;MPRKKKKPINLEDKQRNRRETMTNFYINRLTEVCHNPEQVWKLTKDPNNILRLNSQEINDVLTELDRRVAVGEIDSYIKEKIIKGINYQ
;
A
#
# COMPACT_ATOMS: atom_id res chain seq x y z
N MET A 1 15.80 41.39 8.03
CA MET A 1 15.81 39.92 8.20
C MET A 1 16.40 39.27 6.94
N PRO A 2 17.41 38.40 7.03
CA PRO A 2 17.97 37.74 5.85
C PRO A 2 16.95 36.73 5.30
N ARG A 3 16.58 36.88 4.02
CA ARG A 3 15.68 35.96 3.32
C ARG A 3 16.34 34.58 3.27
N LYS A 4 15.80 33.61 4.02
CA LYS A 4 16.21 32.20 3.94
C LYS A 4 16.07 31.74 2.49
N LYS A 5 17.20 31.44 1.83
CA LYS A 5 17.22 30.77 0.52
C LYS A 5 16.50 29.43 0.67
N LYS A 6 15.36 29.26 -0.01
CA LYS A 6 14.65 27.96 -0.06
C LYS A 6 15.59 26.97 -0.76
N LYS A 7 15.99 25.91 -0.04
CA LYS A 7 16.78 24.81 -0.63
C LYS A 7 16.00 24.22 -1.81
N PRO A 8 16.64 23.89 -2.93
CA PRO A 8 15.97 23.21 -4.03
C PRO A 8 15.42 21.88 -3.51
N ILE A 9 14.11 21.70 -3.66
CA ILE A 9 13.44 20.46 -3.30
C ILE A 9 13.84 19.43 -4.36
N ASN A 10 14.50 18.36 -3.94
CA ASN A 10 14.85 17.26 -4.83
C ASN A 10 13.55 16.53 -5.21
N LEU A 11 13.17 16.58 -6.48
CA LEU A 11 11.88 16.08 -6.98
C LEU A 11 11.78 14.54 -6.87
N GLU A 12 12.88 13.83 -7.05
CA GLU A 12 12.94 12.37 -6.92
C GLU A 12 12.69 11.90 -5.49
N ASP A 13 13.34 12.52 -4.51
CA ASP A 13 13.13 12.21 -3.08
C ASP A 13 11.67 12.45 -2.66
N LYS A 14 11.04 13.49 -3.20
CA LYS A 14 9.63 13.81 -2.90
C LYS A 14 8.65 12.81 -3.51
N GLN A 15 8.94 12.29 -4.71
CA GLN A 15 8.11 11.26 -5.34
C GLN A 15 8.26 9.91 -4.64
N ARG A 16 9.48 9.54 -4.25
CA ARG A 16 9.76 8.31 -3.50
C ARG A 16 8.98 8.26 -2.18
N ASN A 17 9.01 9.37 -1.44
CA ASN A 17 8.31 9.51 -0.17
C ASN A 17 6.78 9.46 -0.32
N ARG A 18 6.23 10.01 -1.42
CA ARG A 18 4.80 9.89 -1.75
C ARG A 18 4.39 8.44 -2.04
N ARG A 19 5.19 7.71 -2.81
CA ARG A 19 4.91 6.30 -3.15
C ARG A 19 4.92 5.44 -1.89
N GLU A 20 5.92 5.59 -1.03
CA GLU A 20 5.98 4.90 0.27
C GLU A 20 4.78 5.24 1.17
N THR A 21 4.38 6.51 1.25
CA THR A 21 3.21 6.93 2.04
C THR A 21 1.93 6.24 1.55
N MET A 22 1.75 6.15 0.23
CA MET A 22 0.59 5.50 -0.38
C MET A 22 0.59 3.98 -0.18
N THR A 23 1.73 3.33 -0.39
CA THR A 23 1.87 1.89 -0.12
C THR A 23 1.56 1.57 1.34
N ASN A 24 2.10 2.37 2.28
CA ASN A 24 1.84 2.20 3.71
C ASN A 24 0.35 2.37 4.06
N PHE A 25 -0.32 3.36 3.46
CA PHE A 25 -1.75 3.57 3.63
C PHE A 25 -2.56 2.33 3.19
N TYR A 26 -2.26 1.79 2.01
CA TYR A 26 -2.97 0.61 1.51
C TYR A 26 -2.70 -0.65 2.32
N ILE A 27 -1.46 -0.86 2.77
CA ILE A 27 -1.12 -2.00 3.64
C ILE A 27 -1.95 -1.94 4.91
N ASN A 28 -1.94 -0.79 5.60
CA ASN A 28 -2.72 -0.62 6.82
C ASN A 28 -4.21 -0.88 6.57
N ARG A 29 -4.75 -0.33 5.48
CA ARG A 29 -6.17 -0.51 5.15
C ARG A 29 -6.51 -1.97 4.82
N LEU A 30 -5.66 -2.66 4.06
CA LEU A 30 -5.84 -4.07 3.73
C LEU A 30 -5.72 -4.97 4.96
N THR A 31 -4.82 -4.63 5.89
CA THR A 31 -4.70 -5.32 7.18
C THR A 31 -5.97 -5.16 8.02
N GLU A 32 -6.56 -3.96 8.08
CA GLU A 32 -7.82 -3.73 8.80
C GLU A 32 -8.97 -4.58 8.24
N VAL A 33 -9.08 -4.67 6.91
CA VAL A 33 -10.18 -5.37 6.24
C VAL A 33 -9.87 -6.83 5.88
N CYS A 34 -8.70 -7.37 6.26
CA CYS A 34 -8.21 -8.67 5.77
C CYS A 34 -9.15 -9.84 6.13
N HIS A 35 -9.96 -9.68 7.17
CA HIS A 35 -10.95 -10.68 7.59
C HIS A 35 -12.14 -10.77 6.62
N ASN A 36 -12.37 -9.76 5.78
CA ASN A 36 -13.44 -9.72 4.78
C ASN A 36 -12.86 -9.73 3.35
N PRO A 37 -12.89 -10.88 2.64
CA PRO A 37 -12.33 -10.99 1.30
C PRO A 37 -13.03 -10.10 0.27
N GLU A 38 -14.33 -9.82 0.42
CA GLU A 38 -15.07 -8.93 -0.48
C GLU A 38 -14.56 -7.48 -0.38
N GLN A 39 -14.25 -7.01 0.83
CA GLN A 39 -13.70 -5.66 1.02
C GLN A 39 -12.27 -5.55 0.48
N VAL A 40 -11.45 -6.58 0.66
CA VAL A 40 -10.12 -6.66 0.05
C VAL A 40 -10.22 -6.60 -1.48
N TRP A 41 -11.15 -7.36 -2.06
CA TRP A 41 -11.41 -7.33 -3.50
C TRP A 41 -11.88 -5.94 -3.96
N LYS A 42 -12.78 -5.29 -3.20
CA LYS A 42 -13.23 -3.93 -3.51
C LYS A 42 -12.10 -2.90 -3.53
N LEU A 43 -11.13 -3.01 -2.62
CA LEU A 43 -9.98 -2.09 -2.59
C LEU A 43 -8.96 -2.38 -3.71
N THR A 44 -8.90 -3.60 -4.21
CA THR A 44 -7.83 -4.04 -5.13
C THR A 44 -8.29 -4.19 -6.58
N LYS A 45 -9.53 -4.58 -6.83
CA LYS A 45 -10.03 -4.96 -8.16
C LYS A 45 -11.34 -4.29 -8.59
N ASP A 46 -12.17 -3.78 -7.67
CA ASP A 46 -13.46 -3.17 -8.04
C ASP A 46 -13.28 -1.94 -8.95
N PRO A 47 -13.76 -2.00 -10.21
CA PRO A 47 -13.61 -0.89 -11.16
C PRO A 47 -14.37 0.38 -10.75
N ASN A 48 -15.33 0.29 -9.84
CA ASN A 48 -16.08 1.45 -9.33
C ASN A 48 -15.38 2.13 -8.16
N ASN A 49 -14.31 1.55 -7.63
CA ASN A 49 -13.58 2.14 -6.52
C ASN A 49 -12.53 3.16 -7.02
N ILE A 50 -12.68 4.42 -6.61
CA ILE A 50 -11.76 5.52 -6.95
C ILE A 50 -10.35 5.27 -6.36
N LEU A 51 -10.28 4.51 -5.27
CA LEU A 51 -9.04 4.10 -4.60
C LEU A 51 -8.57 2.72 -5.05
N ARG A 52 -9.06 2.20 -6.20
CA ARG A 52 -8.62 0.91 -6.72
C ARG A 52 -7.13 0.96 -7.05
N LEU A 53 -6.39 0.03 -6.49
CA LEU A 53 -4.99 -0.22 -6.84
C LEU A 53 -4.86 -0.68 -8.30
N ASN A 54 -3.89 -0.12 -9.03
CA ASN A 54 -3.48 -0.68 -10.31
C ASN A 54 -2.54 -1.89 -10.10
N SER A 55 -2.28 -2.67 -11.17
CA SER A 55 -1.45 -3.88 -11.07
C SER A 55 -0.05 -3.64 -10.51
N GLN A 56 0.57 -2.49 -10.80
CA GLN A 56 1.88 -2.14 -10.25
C GLN A 56 1.80 -1.82 -8.76
N GLU A 57 0.79 -1.05 -8.34
CA GLU A 57 0.58 -0.71 -6.93
C GLU A 57 0.24 -1.95 -6.10
N ILE A 58 -0.52 -2.90 -6.66
CA ILE A 58 -0.76 -4.20 -6.01
C ILE A 58 0.57 -4.93 -5.78
N ASN A 59 1.44 -4.98 -6.79
CA ASN A 59 2.75 -5.62 -6.65
C ASN A 59 3.64 -4.92 -5.63
N ASP A 60 3.62 -3.58 -5.60
CA ASP A 60 4.37 -2.80 -4.60
C ASP A 60 3.86 -3.11 -3.19
N VAL A 61 2.53 -3.16 -2.99
CA VAL A 61 1.89 -3.50 -1.71
C VAL A 61 2.23 -4.93 -1.28
N LEU A 62 2.17 -5.90 -2.19
CA LEU A 62 2.52 -7.30 -1.89
C LEU A 62 4.02 -7.46 -1.55
N THR A 63 4.89 -6.75 -2.26
CA THR A 63 6.34 -6.75 -2.00
C THR A 63 6.66 -6.15 -0.64
N GLU A 64 6.02 -5.04 -0.28
CA GLU A 64 6.21 -4.41 1.02
C GLU A 64 5.55 -5.25 2.14
N LEU A 65 4.42 -5.90 1.89
CA LEU A 65 3.85 -6.90 2.82
C LEU A 65 4.84 -8.05 3.08
N ASP A 66 5.50 -8.56 2.05
CA ASP A 66 6.53 -9.60 2.19
C ASP A 66 7.69 -9.14 3.06
N ARG A 67 8.18 -7.92 2.82
CA ARG A 67 9.23 -7.31 3.65
C ARG A 67 8.78 -7.22 5.11
N ARG A 68 7.55 -6.75 5.36
CA ARG A 68 6.99 -6.57 6.71
C ARG A 68 6.77 -7.89 7.44
N VAL A 69 6.35 -8.94 6.74
CA VAL A 69 6.27 -10.29 7.32
C VAL A 69 7.66 -10.82 7.65
N ALA A 70 8.65 -10.64 6.76
CA ALA A 70 10.01 -11.09 6.98
C ALA A 70 10.69 -10.44 8.20
N VAL A 71 10.36 -9.17 8.48
CA VAL A 71 10.86 -8.47 9.68
C VAL A 71 9.96 -8.62 10.91
N GLY A 72 8.84 -9.36 10.81
CA GLY A 72 7.92 -9.62 11.92
C GLY A 72 6.99 -8.47 12.30
N GLU A 73 6.83 -7.45 11.44
CA GLU A 73 5.88 -6.35 11.64
C GLU A 73 4.42 -6.77 11.39
N ILE A 74 4.21 -7.75 10.51
CA ILE A 74 2.89 -8.26 10.13
C ILE A 74 2.89 -9.78 10.22
N ASP A 75 1.80 -10.35 10.72
CA ASP A 75 1.62 -11.81 10.76
C ASP A 75 1.45 -12.38 9.33
N SER A 76 2.10 -13.50 9.04
CA SER A 76 1.97 -14.20 7.76
C SER A 76 0.52 -14.56 7.42
N TYR A 77 -0.32 -14.80 8.43
CA TYR A 77 -1.75 -15.03 8.29
C TYR A 77 -2.49 -13.85 7.66
N ILE A 78 -2.13 -12.61 8.03
CA ILE A 78 -2.73 -11.40 7.47
C ILE A 78 -2.40 -11.29 5.98
N LYS A 79 -1.14 -11.54 5.61
CA LYS A 79 -0.72 -11.58 4.21
C LYS A 79 -1.53 -12.62 3.42
N GLU A 80 -1.67 -13.85 3.94
CA GLU A 80 -2.45 -14.89 3.27
C GLU A 80 -3.91 -14.49 3.05
N LYS A 81 -4.53 -13.84 4.04
CA LYS A 81 -5.91 -13.34 3.94
C LYS A 81 -6.06 -12.26 2.88
N ILE A 82 -5.10 -11.33 2.80
CA ILE A 82 -5.08 -10.30 1.76
C ILE A 82 -4.94 -10.94 0.37
N ILE A 83 -4.01 -11.89 0.19
CA ILE A 83 -3.83 -12.60 -1.09
C ILE A 83 -5.10 -13.36 -1.49
N LYS A 84 -5.75 -14.04 -0.54
CA LYS A 84 -7.03 -14.72 -0.78
C LYS A 84 -8.13 -13.74 -1.17
N GLY A 85 -8.20 -12.57 -0.52
CA GLY A 85 -9.15 -11.52 -0.87
C GLY A 85 -8.92 -10.91 -2.25
N ILE A 86 -7.67 -10.73 -2.67
CA ILE A 86 -7.33 -10.27 -4.02
C ILE A 86 -7.79 -11.29 -5.07
N ASN A 87 -7.66 -12.58 -4.79
CA ASN A 87 -8.06 -13.67 -5.69
C ASN A 87 -9.50 -14.14 -5.48
N TYR A 88 -10.29 -13.41 -4.71
CA TYR A 88 -11.71 -13.71 -4.49
C TYR A 88 -12.48 -13.55 -5.83
N GLN A 89 -13.15 -14.61 -6.26
CA GLN A 89 -13.97 -14.70 -7.47
C GLN A 89 -15.23 -15.52 -7.20
#